data_AF-A0A7S0K1L8-F1
#
_entry.id   AF-A0A7S0K1L8-F1
#
_cell.length_a   1.000
_cell.length_b   1.000
_cell.length_c   1.000
_cell.angle_alpha   90.00
_cell.angle_beta   90.00
_cell.angle_gamma   90.00
#
_symmetry.space_group_name_H-M   'P 1'
#
loop_
_entity.id
_entity.type
_entity.pdbx_description
1 polymer ?
#
loop_
_entity_poly.entity_id
_entity_poly.type
_entity_poly.pdbx_seq_one_letter_code
_entity_poly.pdbx_strand_id
1 'polypeptide(L)'
;DLDEAARKQLDRGARVTELLKQAQYSPLPISLMAASLYAANKGFMDSIEVKKVLAFEHGLHQFLKTSHAALLATLESKQAMDKDAEAELNAAIAAFKKSFA
;
A
#
# COMPACT_ATOMS: atom_id res chain seq x y z
N ASP A 1 -21.58 -3.96 22.82
CA ASP A 1 -21.35 -3.19 21.58
C ASP A 1 -19.89 -2.81 21.51
N LEU A 2 -19.23 -3.02 20.37
CA LEU A 2 -17.86 -2.54 20.18
C LEU A 2 -17.93 -1.06 19.84
N ASP A 3 -17.12 -0.23 20.51
CA ASP A 3 -16.99 1.17 20.13
C ASP A 3 -16.42 1.30 18.70
N GLU A 4 -16.65 2.45 18.04
CA GLU A 4 -16.21 2.66 16.66
C GLU A 4 -14.69 2.52 16.48
N ALA A 5 -13.90 2.82 17.51
CA ALA A 5 -12.45 2.74 17.46
C ALA A 5 -12.00 1.27 17.41
N ALA A 6 -12.57 0.41 18.25
CA ALA A 6 -12.33 -1.02 18.26
C ALA A 6 -12.76 -1.67 16.93
N ARG A 7 -13.91 -1.26 16.37
CA ARG A 7 -14.36 -1.74 15.06
C ARG A 7 -13.36 -1.37 13.95
N LYS A 8 -12.92 -0.11 13.88
CA LYS A 8 -11.92 0.36 12.89
C LYS A 8 -10.59 -0.40 13.01
N GLN A 9 -10.15 -0.68 14.24
CA GLN A 9 -8.91 -1.43 14.47
C GLN A 9 -9.01 -2.87 13.97
N LEU A 10 -10.12 -3.57 14.25
CA LEU A 10 -10.38 -4.92 13.74
C LEU A 10 -10.44 -4.94 12.21
N ASP A 11 -11.15 -3.97 11.64
CA ASP A 11 -11.27 -3.78 10.19
C ASP A 11 -9.91 -3.61 9.52
N ARG A 12 -9.06 -2.73 10.07
CA ARG A 12 -7.71 -2.53 9.57
C ARG A 12 -6.86 -3.79 9.75
N GLY A 13 -6.94 -4.45 10.90
CA GLY A 13 -6.23 -5.69 11.17
C GLY A 13 -6.55 -6.79 10.16
N ALA A 14 -7.82 -6.92 9.76
CA ALA A 14 -8.23 -7.86 8.72
C ALA A 14 -7.58 -7.55 7.36
N ARG A 15 -7.50 -6.27 6.98
CA ARG A 15 -6.89 -5.83 5.70
C ARG A 15 -5.38 -6.01 5.70
N VAL A 16 -4.71 -5.70 6.82
CA VAL A 16 -3.26 -5.96 6.98
C VAL A 16 -2.98 -7.46 6.89
N THR A 17 -3.79 -8.29 7.55
CA THR A 17 -3.65 -9.75 7.47
C THR A 17 -3.80 -10.27 6.04
N GLU A 18 -4.75 -9.72 5.28
CA GLU A 18 -4.91 -10.06 3.87
C GLU A 18 -3.70 -9.62 3.03
N LEU A 19 -3.19 -8.41 3.24
CA LEU A 19 -2.04 -7.86 2.52
C LEU A 19 -0.76 -8.68 2.72
N LEU A 20 -0.59 -9.31 3.89
CA LEU A 20 0.58 -10.14 4.18
C LEU A 20 0.55 -11.50 3.45
N LYS A 21 -0.51 -11.82 2.70
CA LYS A 21 -0.56 -13.02 1.87
C LYS A 21 0.27 -12.81 0.61
N GLN A 22 1.30 -13.63 0.44
CA GLN A 22 2.17 -13.62 -0.73
C GLN A 22 2.07 -14.94 -1.48
N ALA A 23 1.87 -14.87 -2.80
CA ALA A 23 1.92 -16.04 -3.65
C ALA A 23 3.33 -16.67 -3.65
N GLN A 24 3.40 -17.98 -3.78
CA GLN A 24 4.68 -18.69 -3.90
C GLN A 24 5.47 -18.19 -5.12
N TYR A 25 6.79 -18.07 -4.97
CA TYR A 25 7.72 -17.62 -6.02
C TYR A 25 7.54 -16.17 -6.50
N SER A 26 6.86 -15.33 -5.73
CA SER A 26 6.65 -13.91 -6.07
C SER A 26 7.40 -12.97 -5.11
N PRO A 27 8.74 -12.97 -5.05
CA PRO A 27 9.47 -12.05 -4.17
C PRO A 27 9.20 -10.59 -4.55
N LEU A 28 9.06 -9.72 -3.54
CA LEU A 28 8.85 -8.28 -3.74
C LEU A 28 10.14 -7.50 -3.46
N PRO A 29 10.52 -6.55 -4.34
CA PRO A 29 11.53 -5.54 -4.03
C PRO A 29 11.16 -4.73 -2.78
N ILE A 30 12.17 -4.19 -2.09
CA ILE A 30 11.97 -3.44 -0.85
C ILE A 30 11.06 -2.23 -1.10
N SER A 31 11.25 -1.54 -2.22
CA SER A 31 10.45 -0.38 -2.63
C SER A 31 8.95 -0.69 -2.76
N LEU A 32 8.58 -1.82 -3.37
CA LEU A 32 7.18 -2.23 -3.52
C LEU A 32 6.58 -2.69 -2.19
N MET A 33 7.34 -3.44 -1.40
CA MET A 33 6.92 -3.88 -0.07
C MET A 33 6.68 -2.67 0.85
N ALA A 34 7.58 -1.68 0.81
CA ALA A 34 7.45 -0.43 1.54
C ALA A 34 6.19 0.34 1.12
N ALA A 35 5.90 0.41 -0.19
CA ALA A 35 4.69 1.05 -0.70
C ALA A 35 3.41 0.35 -0.20
N SER A 36 3.35 -0.98 -0.24
CA SER A 36 2.21 -1.76 0.29
C SER A 36 1.97 -1.49 1.78
N LEU A 37 3.03 -1.60 2.59
CA LEU A 37 2.94 -1.42 4.04
C LEU A 37 2.62 0.02 4.41
N TYR A 38 3.17 0.99 3.70
CA TYR A 38 2.84 2.40 3.86
C TYR A 38 1.36 2.66 3.58
N ALA A 39 0.83 2.10 2.50
CA ALA A 39 -0.58 2.24 2.13
C ALA A 39 -1.53 1.71 3.22
N ALA A 40 -1.20 0.54 3.78
CA ALA A 40 -1.95 -0.05 4.88
C ALA A 40 -1.85 0.78 6.17
N ASN A 41 -0.64 1.23 6.54
CA ASN A 41 -0.41 1.99 7.76
C ASN A 41 -1.12 3.35 7.76
N LYS A 42 -1.14 4.04 6.62
CA LYS A 42 -1.82 5.34 6.45
C LYS A 42 -3.33 5.20 6.21
N GLY A 43 -3.88 3.98 6.17
CA GLY A 43 -5.31 3.73 6.04
C GLY A 43 -5.86 3.89 4.62
N PHE A 44 -5.02 3.87 3.58
CA PHE A 44 -5.50 3.97 2.20
C PHE A 44 -6.39 2.78 1.81
N MET A 45 -6.17 1.62 2.44
CA MET A 45 -6.92 0.39 2.24
C MET A 45 -8.19 0.28 3.10
N ASP A 46 -8.46 1.22 4.01
CA ASP A 46 -9.59 1.09 4.96
C ASP A 46 -10.96 1.05 4.25
N SER A 47 -11.11 1.76 3.13
CA SER A 47 -12.33 1.78 2.31
C SER A 47 -12.39 0.64 1.28
N ILE A 48 -11.37 -0.20 1.21
CA ILE A 48 -11.31 -1.33 0.27
C ILE A 48 -11.88 -2.57 0.97
N GLU A 49 -12.74 -3.30 0.28
CA GLU A 49 -13.22 -4.60 0.75
C GLU A 49 -12.04 -5.56 0.95
N VAL A 50 -12.03 -6.34 2.05
CA VAL A 50 -10.92 -7.25 2.39
C VAL A 50 -10.54 -8.15 1.21
N LYS A 51 -11.52 -8.71 0.49
CA LYS A 51 -11.29 -9.59 -0.67
C LYS A 51 -10.59 -8.91 -1.86
N LYS A 52 -10.61 -7.58 -1.91
CA LYS A 52 -10.01 -6.76 -2.99
C LYS A 52 -8.66 -6.17 -2.59
N VAL A 53 -8.17 -6.40 -1.37
CA VAL A 53 -6.89 -5.83 -0.88
C VAL A 53 -5.71 -6.26 -1.75
N LEU A 54 -5.60 -7.54 -2.10
CA LEU A 54 -4.52 -8.03 -2.97
C LEU A 54 -4.62 -7.49 -4.40
N ALA A 55 -5.84 -7.30 -4.91
CA ALA A 55 -6.05 -6.69 -6.22
C ALA A 55 -5.65 -5.20 -6.22
N PHE A 56 -5.98 -4.48 -5.14
CA PHE A 56 -5.53 -3.11 -4.92
C PHE A 56 -3.99 -3.04 -4.84
N GLU A 57 -3.35 -3.93 -4.09
CA GLU A 57 -1.90 -4.00 -4.00
C GLU A 57 -1.25 -4.22 -5.38
N HIS A 58 -1.72 -5.22 -6.13
CA HIS A 58 -1.20 -5.49 -7.47
C HIS A 58 -1.37 -4.29 -8.39
N GLY A 59 -2.55 -3.64 -8.39
CA GLY A 59 -2.79 -2.44 -9.17
C GLY A 59 -1.88 -1.29 -8.76
N LEU A 60 -1.66 -1.10 -7.45
CA LEU A 60 -0.77 -0.08 -6.92
C LEU A 60 0.67 -0.34 -7.37
N HIS A 61 1.15 -1.58 -7.30
CA HIS A 61 2.49 -1.94 -7.77
C HIS A 61 2.66 -1.65 -9.26
N GLN A 62 1.67 -1.99 -10.09
CA GLN A 62 1.72 -1.69 -11.52
C GLN A 62 1.75 -0.17 -11.76
N PHE A 63 0.87 0.58 -11.10
CA PHE A 63 0.83 2.03 -11.21
C PHE A 63 2.16 2.69 -10.81
N LEU A 64 2.76 2.27 -9.69
CA LEU A 64 4.04 2.80 -9.25
C LEU A 64 5.16 2.43 -10.22
N LYS A 65 5.16 1.22 -10.79
CA LYS A 65 6.13 0.82 -11.82
C LYS A 65 6.00 1.62 -13.10
N THR A 66 4.79 1.95 -13.54
CA THR A 66 4.57 2.67 -14.81
C THR A 66 4.75 4.17 -14.67
N SER A 67 4.30 4.74 -13.55
CA SER A 67 4.14 6.20 -13.39
C SER A 67 5.12 6.81 -12.39
N HIS A 68 5.70 6.01 -11.49
CA HIS A 68 6.61 6.45 -10.43
C HIS A 68 7.87 5.58 -10.32
N ALA A 69 8.39 5.08 -11.46
CA ALA A 69 9.57 4.21 -11.49
C ALA A 69 10.80 4.86 -10.84
N ALA A 70 10.98 6.18 -11.00
CA ALA A 70 12.07 6.93 -10.40
C ALA A 70 12.00 6.96 -8.86
N LEU A 71 10.79 7.07 -8.31
CA LEU A 71 10.56 6.99 -6.86
C LEU A 71 10.91 5.60 -6.34
N LEU A 72 10.47 4.53 -7.02
CA LEU A 72 10.81 3.16 -6.63
C LEU A 72 12.33 2.92 -6.65
N ALA A 73 13.03 3.39 -7.69
CA ALA A 73 14.49 3.28 -7.77
C ALA A 73 15.19 4.04 -6.62
N THR A 74 14.67 5.23 -6.27
CA THR A 74 15.19 6.03 -5.15
C THR A 74 14.99 5.32 -3.82
N LEU A 75 13.79 4.75 -3.58
CA LEU A 75 13.49 3.99 -2.37
C LEU A 75 14.35 2.73 -2.26
N GLU A 76 14.58 2.03 -3.38
CA GLU A 76 15.43 0.83 -3.41
C GLU A 76 16.90 1.17 -3.12
N SER A 77 17.42 2.26 -3.70
CA SER A 77 18.82 2.66 -3.54
C SER A 77 19.12 3.31 -2.20
N LYS A 78 18.26 4.23 -1.72
CA LYS A 78 18.48 4.93 -0.45
C LYS A 78 18.08 4.09 0.74
N GLN A 79 17.20 3.09 0.55
CA GLN A 79 16.59 2.29 1.62
C GLN A 79 15.98 3.15 2.74
N ALA A 80 15.57 4.37 2.39
CA ALA A 80 15.05 5.37 3.30
C ALA A 80 13.89 6.09 2.63
N MET A 81 12.84 6.33 3.42
CA MET A 81 11.71 7.13 3.00
C MET A 81 11.88 8.52 3.61
N ASP A 82 12.58 9.39 2.88
CA ASP A 82 12.69 10.80 3.25
C ASP A 82 11.34 11.52 3.07
N LYS A 83 11.26 12.76 3.57
CA LYS A 83 9.99 13.51 3.56
C LYS A 83 9.46 13.75 2.14
N ASP A 84 10.35 13.91 1.17
CA ASP A 84 9.98 14.16 -0.22
C ASP A 84 9.44 12.88 -0.85
N ALA A 85 10.12 11.75 -0.66
CA ALA A 85 9.66 10.43 -1.10
C ALA A 85 8.34 10.04 -0.43
N GLU A 86 8.17 10.34 0.87
CA GLU A 86 6.90 10.11 1.57
C GLU A 86 5.76 10.95 0.97
N ALA A 87 6.00 12.24 0.69
CA ALA A 87 5.01 13.12 0.10
C ALA A 87 4.62 12.66 -1.31
N GLU A 88 5.59 12.28 -2.14
CA GLU A 88 5.35 11.76 -3.48
C GLU A 88 4.57 10.44 -3.43
N LEU A 89 4.98 9.49 -2.57
CA LEU A 89 4.31 8.20 -2.42
C LEU A 89 2.87 8.37 -1.95
N ASN A 90 2.62 9.26 -0.99
CA ASN A 90 1.29 9.59 -0.51
C ASN A 90 0.40 10.12 -1.65
N ALA A 91 0.90 11.10 -2.41
CA ALA A 91 0.18 11.66 -3.55
C ALA A 91 -0.11 10.60 -4.62
N ALA A 92 0.87 9.74 -4.92
CA ALA A 92 0.73 8.65 -5.89
C ALA A 92 -0.34 7.63 -5.46
N ILE A 93 -0.32 7.18 -4.20
CA ILE A 93 -1.32 6.23 -3.68
C ILE A 93 -2.71 6.87 -3.66
N ALA A 94 -2.83 8.15 -3.28
CA ALA A 94 -4.10 8.86 -3.27
C ALA A 94 -4.67 9.04 -4.69
N ALA A 95 -3.82 9.31 -5.68
CA ALA A 95 -4.20 9.37 -7.08
C ALA A 95 -4.66 8.00 -7.60
N PHE A 96 -3.90 6.94 -7.34
CA PHE A 96 -4.27 5.57 -7.71
C PHE A 96 -5.58 5.14 -7.06
N LYS A 97 -5.78 5.44 -5.77
CA LYS A 97 -7.02 5.10 -5.08
C LYS A 97 -8.25 5.72 -5.75
N LYS A 98 -8.13 6.94 -6.31
CA LYS A 98 -9.22 7.59 -7.06
C LYS A 98 -9.50 6.91 -8.40
N SER A 99 -8.51 6.30 -9.04
CA SER A 99 -8.71 5.56 -10.29
C SER A 99 -9.13 4.10 -10.08
N PHE A 100 -8.88 3.55 -8.89
CA PHE A 100 -9.31 2.20 -8.50
C PHE A 100 -10.76 2.15 -7.98
N ALA A 101 -11.25 3.26 -7.41
CA ALA A 101 -12.59 3.38 -6.82
C ALA A 101 -13.69 3.55 -7.87
#